data_AF-A0A034V353-F1
#
_entry.id   AF-A0A034V353-F1
#
_cell.length_a   1.000
_cell.length_b   1.000
_cell.length_c   1.000
_cell.angle_alpha   90.00
_cell.angle_beta   90.00
_cell.angle_gamma   90.00
#
_symmetry.space_group_name_H-M   'P 1'
#
loop_
_entity.id
_entity.type
_entity.pdbx_description
1 polymer ?
#
loop_
_entity_poly.entity_id
_entity_poly.type
_entity_poly.pdbx_seq_one_letter_code
_entity_poly.pdbx_strand_id
1 'polypeptide(L)'
;LMSSSSAWKKRFGCISEEEDIKPFLDRMSDKTLKETLSQGVAYIHEGLTASDHRLVEQLFDSGAVQVAVVARDLCWGMSISAHLVIIMDTQFYNGKNHSYEDYPITDVLQMIGRANRPIEDADAKCVLMCQSSKKDFFKKFINEPLPIESHLDHRLHDHFNVEVVTKTIENKQDAVDYLTWTFLYRRLTQNPNYYNLQGVTHRHLSDHLSELVENTLSDLEQSKCISIEDDMDTLPLNLGMIAAYYYINYTTIELFSLSLNSKTKVRGLLEIISSAAEYEDIVVRHHEENILRTLSQRLPNKLTGPNDSAPKFNDPHIKTNLLLQAHLSRLQLGPELQGDTELILSKAIRLIQACVDVLSSNGWLSPAVAAMELAQMVTQAMWSKDSYLKQLPHFTADIIKRCTEKKIETVFDIMELEDDDRTRLLQLTDAQMADVARFCNRYPNIEMNFEVVDKDRINSGSTVNVIVELEREDEVTGPVIAPFFPQKREEGWWVVIGDPKTNSLLSIKRLTLQQKAKIKLDFVAPSPGRHEYTLYYMSDSYLGCDQEYKFSIEVGDFQSESESESE
;
A
#
# COMPACT_ATOMS: atom_id res chain seq x y z
N LEU A 1 40.87 9.62 39.85
CA LEU A 1 39.60 9.15 39.26
C LEU A 1 38.45 10.16 39.38
N MET A 2 38.44 11.10 40.34
CA MET A 2 37.42 12.18 40.40
C MET A 2 37.75 13.44 39.57
N SER A 3 39.01 13.69 39.20
CA SER A 3 39.36 14.86 38.36
C SER A 3 39.03 14.68 36.88
N SER A 4 38.90 13.44 36.39
CA SER A 4 38.52 13.16 35.00
C SER A 4 37.04 13.48 34.75
N SER A 5 36.14 13.19 35.71
CA SER A 5 34.69 13.43 35.58
C SER A 5 34.32 14.86 35.19
N SER A 6 35.00 15.86 35.77
CA SER A 6 34.77 17.29 35.44
C SER A 6 35.26 17.69 34.05
N ALA A 7 36.29 17.02 33.53
CA ALA A 7 36.82 17.27 32.19
C ALA A 7 35.96 16.61 31.10
N TRP A 8 35.30 15.48 31.40
CA TRP A 8 34.33 14.83 30.51
C TRP A 8 33.07 15.70 30.32
N LYS A 9 32.51 16.26 31.40
CA LYS A 9 31.37 17.19 31.32
C LYS A 9 31.65 18.43 30.47
N LYS A 10 32.90 18.90 30.39
CA LYS A 10 33.29 20.05 29.55
C LYS A 10 33.63 19.70 28.10
N ARG A 11 33.82 18.42 27.74
CA ARG A 11 34.28 18.00 26.40
C ARG A 11 33.21 17.33 25.54
N PHE A 12 32.24 16.69 26.17
CA PHE A 12 31.12 16.01 25.51
C PHE A 12 29.78 16.25 26.22
N GLY A 13 29.76 17.04 27.30
CA GLY A 13 28.55 17.34 28.03
C GLY A 13 27.69 18.36 27.29
N CYS A 14 26.42 18.40 27.67
CA CYS A 14 25.50 19.40 27.19
C CYS A 14 26.07 20.83 27.37
N ILE A 15 25.96 21.65 26.33
CA ILE A 15 26.49 23.02 26.31
C ILE A 15 25.59 23.97 27.11
N SER A 16 24.30 23.64 27.23
CA SER A 16 23.29 24.40 28.00
C SER A 16 23.17 23.91 29.44
N GLU A 17 22.66 24.75 30.34
CA GLU A 17 22.40 24.33 31.72
C GLU A 17 21.25 23.33 31.76
N GLU A 18 21.29 22.39 32.71
CA GLU A 18 20.30 21.31 32.84
C GLU A 18 18.87 21.86 33.03
N GLU A 19 18.73 23.08 33.57
CA GLU A 19 17.45 23.78 33.74
C GLU A 19 16.84 24.24 32.40
N ASP A 20 17.65 24.56 31.38
CA ASP A 20 17.17 25.07 30.09
C ASP A 20 16.60 23.96 29.19
N ILE A 21 17.12 22.74 29.33
CA ILE A 21 16.74 21.58 28.50
C ILE A 21 15.62 20.76 29.15
N LYS A 22 15.49 20.82 30.47
CA LYS A 22 14.46 20.09 31.23
C LYS A 22 13.03 20.23 30.66
N PRO A 23 12.55 21.42 30.23
CA PRO A 23 11.22 21.55 29.63
C PRO A 23 11.03 20.74 28.34
N PHE A 24 12.11 20.52 27.58
CA PHE A 24 12.11 19.71 26.37
C PHE A 24 12.14 18.21 26.72
N LEU A 25 12.97 17.81 27.70
CA LEU A 25 13.04 16.42 28.17
C LEU A 25 11.71 15.95 28.78
N ASP A 26 11.02 16.81 29.52
CA ASP A 26 9.74 16.47 30.14
C ASP A 26 8.67 16.12 29.10
N ARG A 27 8.75 16.71 27.89
CA ARG A 27 7.84 16.45 26.77
C ARG A 27 8.15 15.18 25.99
N MET A 28 9.34 14.61 26.16
CA MET A 28 9.75 13.44 25.39
C MET A 28 9.08 12.15 25.86
N SER A 29 8.91 11.18 24.96
CA SER A 29 8.32 9.89 25.28
C SER A 29 9.36 8.83 25.68
N ASP A 30 10.48 8.77 24.95
CA ASP A 30 11.54 7.79 25.18
C ASP A 30 12.38 8.17 26.42
N LYS A 31 12.43 7.27 27.41
CA LYS A 31 13.17 7.46 28.65
C LYS A 31 14.68 7.42 28.45
N THR A 32 15.18 6.53 27.61
CA THR A 32 16.61 6.39 27.32
C THR A 32 17.11 7.62 26.58
N LEU A 33 16.30 8.16 25.65
CA LEU A 33 16.64 9.39 24.93
C LEU A 33 16.77 10.58 25.89
N LYS A 34 15.89 10.68 26.90
CA LYS A 34 16.02 11.71 27.95
C LYS A 34 17.34 11.60 28.71
N GLU A 35 17.72 10.38 29.08
CA GLU A 35 18.96 10.13 29.80
C GLU A 35 20.17 10.52 28.95
N THR A 36 20.24 10.12 27.68
CA THR A 36 21.38 10.46 26.82
C THR A 36 21.43 11.95 26.51
N LEU A 37 20.29 12.60 26.27
CA LEU A 37 20.21 14.03 26.01
C LEU A 37 20.65 14.87 27.21
N SER A 38 20.34 14.43 28.43
CA SER A 38 20.84 15.09 29.65
C SER A 38 22.38 15.11 29.72
N GLN A 39 23.03 14.17 29.02
CA GLN A 39 24.49 14.09 28.90
C GLN A 39 25.03 14.78 27.64
N GLY A 40 24.18 15.39 26.81
CA GLY A 40 24.59 16.07 25.57
C GLY A 40 24.71 15.17 24.34
N VAL A 41 24.09 13.97 24.38
CA VAL A 41 24.07 13.02 23.26
C VAL A 41 22.64 12.68 22.87
N ALA A 42 22.25 13.00 21.65
CA ALA A 42 21.00 12.56 21.06
C ALA A 42 21.19 11.26 20.25
N TYR A 43 20.10 10.56 20.02
CA TYR A 43 20.02 9.57 18.95
C TYR A 43 18.70 9.71 18.18
N ILE A 44 18.69 9.28 16.92
CA ILE A 44 17.54 9.31 16.04
C ILE A 44 17.44 7.99 15.28
N HIS A 45 16.27 7.34 15.32
CA HIS A 45 15.93 6.15 14.54
C HIS A 45 14.42 6.18 14.20
N GLU A 46 13.98 5.27 13.34
CA GLU A 46 12.61 5.26 12.78
C GLU A 46 11.53 5.02 13.85
N GLY A 47 11.92 4.47 15.00
CA GLY A 47 11.03 4.17 16.12
C GLY A 47 10.75 5.34 17.05
N LEU A 48 11.39 6.51 16.85
CA LEU A 48 11.08 7.71 17.63
C LEU A 48 9.76 8.34 17.18
N THR A 49 9.04 8.93 18.15
CA THR A 49 7.84 9.70 17.82
C THR A 49 8.20 10.94 16.99
N ALA A 50 7.29 11.39 16.12
CA ALA A 50 7.52 12.60 15.34
C ALA A 50 7.77 13.85 16.21
N SER A 51 7.21 13.89 17.42
CA SER A 51 7.52 14.93 18.42
C SER A 51 8.95 14.83 18.92
N ASP A 52 9.40 13.63 19.31
CA ASP A 52 10.76 13.43 19.83
C ASP A 52 11.80 13.72 18.76
N HIS A 53 11.56 13.30 17.50
CA HIS A 53 12.42 13.61 16.37
C HIS A 53 12.64 15.12 16.21
N ARG A 54 11.55 15.90 16.17
CA ARG A 54 11.63 17.38 16.03
C ARG A 54 12.35 18.03 17.20
N LEU A 55 12.13 17.54 18.42
CA LEU A 55 12.79 18.08 19.61
C LEU A 55 14.29 17.81 19.56
N VAL A 56 14.73 16.63 19.11
CA VAL A 56 16.15 16.32 18.92
C VAL A 56 16.77 17.26 17.88
N GLU A 57 16.13 17.45 16.73
CA GLU A 57 16.64 18.34 15.68
C GLU A 57 16.80 19.77 16.18
N GLN A 58 15.79 20.30 16.90
CA GLN A 58 15.85 21.63 17.51
C GLN A 58 16.98 21.78 18.55
N LEU A 59 17.17 20.77 19.39
CA LEU A 59 18.23 20.78 20.41
C LEU A 59 19.63 20.69 19.77
N PHE A 60 19.76 19.99 18.65
CA PHE A 60 21.02 19.90 17.92
C PHE A 60 21.34 21.20 17.17
N ASP A 61 20.39 21.74 16.41
CA ASP A 61 20.58 22.96 15.61
C ASP A 61 20.81 24.21 16.49
N SER A 62 20.22 24.26 17.68
CA SER A 62 20.48 25.33 18.66
C SER A 62 21.86 25.21 19.34
N GLY A 63 22.58 24.11 19.13
CA GLY A 63 23.85 23.81 19.79
C GLY A 63 23.70 23.38 21.25
N ALA A 64 22.50 23.12 21.73
CA ALA A 64 22.27 22.59 23.08
C ALA A 64 22.86 21.18 23.24
N VAL A 65 22.77 20.38 22.17
CA VAL A 65 23.33 19.03 22.07
C VAL A 65 24.44 19.03 21.01
N GLN A 66 25.58 18.44 21.35
CA GLN A 66 26.76 18.45 20.47
C GLN A 66 26.87 17.21 19.59
N VAL A 67 26.29 16.08 20.00
CA VAL A 67 26.41 14.80 19.30
C VAL A 67 25.03 14.22 19.05
N ALA A 68 24.75 13.82 17.80
CA ALA A 68 23.58 13.07 17.43
C ALA A 68 23.99 11.77 16.72
N VAL A 69 23.53 10.62 17.22
CA VAL A 69 23.71 9.31 16.60
C VAL A 69 22.48 8.99 15.77
N VAL A 70 22.61 8.87 14.45
CA VAL A 70 21.46 8.68 13.58
C VAL A 70 21.51 7.35 12.84
N ALA A 71 20.40 6.64 12.81
CA ALA A 71 20.22 5.44 12.00
C ALA A 71 20.40 5.75 10.50
N ARG A 72 20.91 4.77 9.75
CA ARG A 72 21.29 4.96 8.34
C ARG A 72 20.10 5.35 7.45
N ASP A 73 18.90 4.84 7.72
CA ASP A 73 17.74 5.00 6.84
C ASP A 73 17.18 6.44 6.91
N LEU A 74 17.62 7.22 7.90
CA LEU A 74 17.26 8.63 8.09
C LEU A 74 18.22 9.61 7.41
N CYS A 75 19.27 9.16 6.73
CA CYS A 75 20.26 10.04 6.08
C CYS A 75 19.65 11.04 5.08
N TRP A 76 18.52 10.67 4.45
CA TRP A 76 17.74 11.53 3.56
C TRP A 76 16.74 12.43 4.30
N GLY A 77 16.09 11.91 5.35
CA GLY A 77 14.97 12.54 6.03
C GLY A 77 15.31 13.53 7.16
N MET A 78 16.59 13.70 7.49
CA MET A 78 17.02 14.62 8.55
C MET A 78 17.21 16.06 8.05
N SER A 79 16.94 17.03 8.93
CA SER A 79 17.19 18.45 8.66
C SER A 79 18.54 18.95 9.22
N ILE A 80 19.10 18.24 10.20
CA ILE A 80 20.33 18.64 10.88
C ILE A 80 21.57 18.56 9.98
N SER A 81 22.52 19.46 10.22
CA SER A 81 23.85 19.47 9.61
C SER A 81 24.92 19.66 10.68
N ALA A 82 26.09 19.07 10.50
CA ALA A 82 27.15 19.04 11.51
C ALA A 82 28.49 19.53 10.95
N HIS A 83 29.41 19.92 11.84
CA HIS A 83 30.81 20.16 11.46
C HIS A 83 31.56 18.86 11.14
N LEU A 84 31.32 17.82 11.94
CA LEU A 84 31.92 16.50 11.81
C LEU A 84 30.84 15.45 11.63
N VAL A 85 30.88 14.72 10.52
CA VAL A 85 30.10 13.49 10.34
C VAL A 85 31.02 12.28 10.52
N ILE A 86 30.57 11.30 11.28
CA ILE A 86 31.23 10.01 11.41
C ILE A 86 30.28 8.94 10.87
N ILE A 87 30.70 8.27 9.80
CA ILE A 87 29.98 7.11 9.25
C ILE A 87 30.61 5.87 9.87
N MET A 88 29.87 5.22 10.76
CA MET A 88 30.34 4.08 11.54
C MET A 88 29.91 2.77 10.88
N ASP A 89 30.86 2.14 10.21
CA ASP A 89 30.65 1.02 9.30
C ASP A 89 29.82 1.41 8.05
N THR A 90 29.92 0.61 6.99
CA THR A 90 29.29 0.90 5.70
C THR A 90 28.54 -0.32 5.16
N GLN A 91 28.11 -1.19 6.06
CA GLN A 91 27.38 -2.42 5.75
C GLN A 91 26.16 -2.53 6.65
N PHE A 92 25.12 -3.19 6.15
CA PHE A 92 23.94 -3.55 6.92
C PHE A 92 23.61 -5.02 6.71
N TYR A 93 22.89 -5.60 7.66
CA TYR A 93 22.47 -6.99 7.56
C TYR A 93 21.17 -7.11 6.76
N ASN A 94 21.21 -7.89 5.67
CA ASN A 94 20.03 -8.29 4.93
C ASN A 94 19.55 -9.66 5.42
N GLY A 95 18.43 -9.70 6.15
CA GLY A 95 17.85 -10.93 6.69
C GLY A 95 17.22 -11.87 5.67
N LYS A 96 16.90 -11.39 4.45
CA LYS A 96 16.41 -12.24 3.35
C LYS A 96 17.50 -13.21 2.90
N ASN A 97 18.72 -12.70 2.74
CA ASN A 97 19.88 -13.43 2.23
C ASN A 97 20.83 -13.93 3.34
N HIS A 98 20.60 -13.52 4.59
CA HIS A 98 21.50 -13.74 5.73
C HIS A 98 22.95 -13.25 5.52
N SER A 99 23.11 -12.15 4.81
CA SER A 99 24.40 -11.57 4.45
C SER A 99 24.48 -10.09 4.81
N TYR A 100 25.71 -9.59 4.93
CA TYR A 100 25.94 -8.14 4.99
C TYR A 100 26.05 -7.58 3.57
N GLU A 101 25.31 -6.50 3.33
CA GLU A 101 25.30 -5.76 2.07
C GLU A 101 25.89 -4.37 2.31
N ASP A 102 26.60 -3.85 1.32
CA ASP A 102 27.21 -2.52 1.40
C ASP A 102 26.15 -1.43 1.28
N TYR A 103 26.40 -0.28 1.90
CA TYR A 103 25.55 0.89 1.69
C TYR A 103 25.63 1.34 0.22
N PRO A 104 24.50 1.74 -0.39
CA PRO A 104 24.53 2.46 -1.65
C PRO A 104 25.47 3.67 -1.54
N ILE A 105 26.33 3.85 -2.53
CA ILE A 105 27.30 4.97 -2.53
C ILE A 105 26.59 6.33 -2.42
N THR A 106 25.38 6.45 -2.97
CA THR A 106 24.54 7.64 -2.87
C THR A 106 24.16 7.96 -1.43
N ASP A 107 23.83 6.95 -0.60
CA ASP A 107 23.53 7.15 0.82
C ASP A 107 24.78 7.62 1.57
N VAL A 108 25.94 7.03 1.27
CA VAL A 108 27.22 7.43 1.88
C VAL A 108 27.56 8.88 1.51
N LEU A 109 27.40 9.27 0.23
CA LEU A 109 27.60 10.65 -0.21
C LEU A 109 26.61 11.61 0.46
N GLN A 110 25.35 11.20 0.63
CA GLN A 110 24.36 11.98 1.36
C GLN A 110 24.76 12.19 2.82
N MET A 111 25.25 11.15 3.50
CA MET A 111 25.78 11.24 4.87
C MET A 111 26.98 12.18 4.94
N ILE A 112 27.94 12.05 4.01
CA ILE A 112 29.09 12.97 3.91
C ILE A 112 28.61 14.41 3.73
N GLY A 113 27.58 14.64 2.91
CA GLY A 113 26.99 15.95 2.65
C GLY A 113 26.37 16.62 3.87
N ARG A 114 26.06 15.87 4.94
CA ARG A 114 25.60 16.43 6.23
C ARG A 114 26.73 17.14 6.98
N ALA A 115 27.99 16.91 6.62
CA ALA A 115 29.13 17.67 7.13
C ALA A 115 29.22 19.01 6.38
N ASN A 116 28.28 19.91 6.61
CA ASN A 116 28.21 21.19 5.89
C ASN A 116 27.43 22.27 6.67
N ARG A 117 28.15 23.23 7.27
CA ARG A 117 27.55 24.40 7.94
C ARG A 117 28.17 25.69 7.42
N PRO A 118 27.78 26.15 6.21
CA PRO A 118 28.52 27.17 5.47
C PRO A 118 28.54 28.56 6.12
N ILE A 119 27.60 28.85 7.02
CA ILE A 119 27.51 30.14 7.72
C ILE A 119 28.34 30.13 9.03
N GLU A 120 28.56 28.95 9.60
CA GLU A 120 29.16 28.80 10.94
C GLU A 120 30.63 28.38 10.90
N ASP A 121 30.98 27.43 10.02
CA ASP A 121 32.29 26.81 10.00
C ASP A 121 33.11 27.22 8.76
N ALA A 122 34.43 27.35 8.93
CA ALA A 122 35.35 27.63 7.82
C ALA A 122 35.69 26.38 6.99
N ASP A 123 35.57 25.20 7.59
CA ASP A 123 35.75 23.91 6.95
C ASP A 123 34.81 22.86 7.55
N ALA A 124 34.74 21.69 6.93
CA ALA A 124 33.97 20.56 7.41
C ALA A 124 34.80 19.27 7.39
N LYS A 125 34.43 18.32 8.24
CA LYS A 125 35.15 17.05 8.39
C LYS A 125 34.21 15.87 8.25
N CYS A 126 34.68 14.82 7.60
CA CYS A 126 34.01 13.53 7.59
C CYS A 126 35.01 12.42 7.89
N VAL A 127 34.63 11.49 8.77
CA VAL A 127 35.38 10.27 9.07
C VAL A 127 34.52 9.08 8.66
N LEU A 128 34.96 8.37 7.62
CA LEU A 128 34.31 7.14 7.17
C LEU A 128 35.08 5.94 7.72
N MET A 129 34.44 5.18 8.60
CA MET A 129 34.95 3.93 9.14
C MET A 129 34.30 2.78 8.36
N CYS A 130 35.10 1.98 7.67
CA CYS A 130 34.60 0.82 6.89
C CYS A 130 35.56 -0.37 7.02
N GLN A 131 35.10 -1.54 6.57
CA GLN A 131 35.98 -2.69 6.40
C GLN A 131 37.17 -2.36 5.47
N SER A 132 38.36 -2.87 5.79
CA SER A 132 39.59 -2.62 5.02
C SER A 132 39.46 -2.95 3.53
N SER A 133 38.66 -3.95 3.18
CA SER A 133 38.35 -4.36 1.79
C SER A 133 37.61 -3.28 0.98
N LYS A 134 36.87 -2.39 1.64
CA LYS A 134 36.06 -1.33 1.00
C LYS A 134 36.76 0.03 0.95
N LYS A 135 37.93 0.15 1.60
CA LYS A 135 38.68 1.40 1.73
C LYS A 135 39.02 2.03 0.37
N ASP A 136 39.54 1.24 -0.56
CA ASP A 136 39.98 1.77 -1.85
C ASP A 136 38.79 2.12 -2.76
N PHE A 137 37.67 1.41 -2.63
CA PHE A 137 36.40 1.76 -3.28
C PHE A 137 35.94 3.16 -2.85
N PHE A 138 35.83 3.42 -1.55
CA PHE A 138 35.39 4.73 -1.05
C PHE A 138 36.40 5.83 -1.35
N LYS A 139 37.70 5.57 -1.23
CA LYS A 139 38.73 6.54 -1.63
C LYS A 139 38.59 6.99 -3.08
N LYS A 140 38.22 6.09 -3.98
CA LYS A 140 38.01 6.46 -5.39
C LYS A 140 36.74 7.29 -5.55
N PHE A 141 35.58 6.76 -5.17
CA PHE A 141 34.28 7.35 -5.50
C PHE A 141 33.87 8.55 -4.65
N ILE A 142 34.58 8.85 -3.56
CA ILE A 142 34.40 10.10 -2.80
C ILE A 142 35.22 11.24 -3.42
N ASN A 143 36.40 10.95 -3.98
CA ASN A 143 37.30 11.98 -4.51
C ASN A 143 37.12 12.22 -6.02
N GLU A 144 36.54 11.26 -6.74
CA GLU A 144 36.24 11.34 -8.17
C GLU A 144 34.73 11.54 -8.39
N PRO A 145 34.32 12.22 -9.47
CA PRO A 145 32.91 12.32 -9.83
C PRO A 145 32.32 10.92 -10.10
N LEU A 146 31.07 10.71 -9.67
CA LEU A 146 30.42 9.40 -9.74
C LEU A 146 29.98 9.06 -11.18
N PRO A 147 30.35 7.88 -11.73
CA PRO A 147 29.74 7.39 -12.96
C PRO A 147 28.32 6.90 -12.68
N ILE A 148 27.36 7.32 -13.51
CA ILE A 148 25.95 6.93 -13.40
C ILE A 148 25.56 6.14 -14.64
N GLU A 149 24.93 4.99 -14.42
CA GLU A 149 24.44 4.07 -15.45
C GLU A 149 22.93 3.86 -15.31
N SER A 150 22.27 3.56 -16.42
CA SER A 150 20.85 3.19 -16.42
C SER A 150 20.67 1.75 -15.92
N HIS A 151 19.52 1.47 -15.32
CA HIS A 151 19.05 0.10 -15.01
C HIS A 151 17.63 -0.15 -15.55
N LEU A 152 17.20 0.69 -16.51
CA LEU A 152 15.87 0.61 -17.12
C LEU A 152 15.67 -0.72 -17.87
N ASP A 153 16.74 -1.29 -18.41
CA ASP A 153 16.79 -2.60 -19.07
C ASP A 153 16.34 -3.76 -18.16
N HIS A 154 16.44 -3.62 -16.84
CA HIS A 154 15.96 -4.60 -15.87
C HIS A 154 14.53 -4.36 -15.38
N ARG A 155 13.91 -3.22 -15.73
CA ARG A 155 12.62 -2.76 -15.20
C ARG A 155 11.68 -2.26 -16.32
N LEU A 156 11.85 -2.78 -17.53
CA LEU A 156 11.20 -2.23 -18.72
C LEU A 156 9.72 -2.61 -18.85
N HIS A 157 9.34 -3.81 -18.41
CA HIS A 157 8.01 -4.39 -18.59
C HIS A 157 6.86 -3.49 -18.12
N ASP A 158 6.97 -2.93 -16.90
CA ASP A 158 5.91 -2.07 -16.35
C ASP A 158 5.72 -0.79 -17.17
N HIS A 159 6.82 -0.19 -17.65
CA HIS A 159 6.78 1.00 -18.50
C HIS A 159 6.18 0.68 -19.86
N PHE A 160 6.64 -0.39 -20.52
CA PHE A 160 6.09 -0.81 -21.81
C PHE A 160 4.60 -1.13 -21.73
N ASN A 161 4.17 -1.86 -20.69
CA ASN A 161 2.75 -2.14 -20.48
C ASN A 161 1.93 -0.85 -20.36
N VAL A 162 2.39 0.13 -19.57
CA VAL A 162 1.71 1.43 -19.44
C VAL A 162 1.67 2.16 -20.78
N GLU A 163 2.77 2.19 -21.53
CA GLU A 163 2.84 2.90 -22.81
C GLU A 163 2.02 2.24 -23.94
N VAL A 164 1.81 0.92 -23.87
CA VAL A 164 0.85 0.22 -24.74
C VAL A 164 -0.59 0.58 -24.34
N VAL A 165 -0.89 0.64 -23.04
CA VAL A 165 -2.22 1.04 -22.54
C VAL A 165 -2.55 2.50 -22.91
N THR A 166 -1.58 3.41 -22.87
CA THR A 166 -1.76 4.82 -23.27
C THR A 166 -1.72 5.01 -24.79
N LYS A 167 -1.43 3.95 -25.56
CA LYS A 167 -1.23 3.97 -27.02
C LYS A 167 -0.08 4.86 -27.48
N THR A 168 0.95 4.99 -26.66
CA THR A 168 2.23 5.59 -27.08
C THR A 168 3.07 4.57 -27.83
N ILE A 169 2.96 3.30 -27.46
CA ILE A 169 3.52 2.15 -28.19
C ILE A 169 2.35 1.41 -28.82
N GLU A 170 2.18 1.51 -30.13
CA GLU A 170 1.14 0.77 -30.86
C GLU A 170 1.70 -0.45 -31.59
N ASN A 171 3.02 -0.52 -31.78
CA ASN A 171 3.71 -1.63 -32.43
C ASN A 171 5.18 -1.76 -31.96
N LYS A 172 5.87 -2.83 -32.36
CA LYS A 172 7.28 -3.10 -32.02
C LYS A 172 8.24 -1.97 -32.45
N GLN A 173 7.96 -1.24 -33.54
CA GLN A 173 8.81 -0.14 -33.99
C GLN A 173 8.70 1.07 -33.05
N ASP A 174 7.48 1.40 -32.61
CA ASP A 174 7.27 2.48 -31.63
C ASP A 174 7.99 2.18 -30.30
N ALA A 175 8.05 0.90 -29.90
CA ALA A 175 8.80 0.48 -28.71
C ALA A 175 10.31 0.72 -28.83
N VAL A 176 10.89 0.44 -30.01
CA VAL A 176 12.30 0.76 -30.30
C VAL A 176 12.49 2.27 -30.26
N ASP A 177 11.60 3.03 -30.90
CA ASP A 177 11.66 4.48 -30.95
C ASP A 177 11.56 5.09 -29.55
N TYR A 178 10.66 4.58 -28.70
CA TYR A 178 10.53 4.95 -27.29
C TYR A 178 11.85 4.78 -26.53
N LEU A 179 12.53 3.65 -26.70
CA LEU A 179 13.83 3.41 -26.05
C LEU A 179 14.88 4.45 -26.45
N THR A 180 14.84 5.01 -27.67
CA THR A 180 15.81 6.03 -28.11
C THR A 180 15.75 7.33 -27.30
N TRP A 181 14.64 7.60 -26.61
CA TRP A 181 14.44 8.77 -25.74
C TRP A 181 15.07 8.60 -24.35
N THR A 182 15.54 7.41 -24.01
CA THR A 182 15.94 7.07 -22.65
C THR A 182 17.42 7.39 -22.36
N PHE A 183 17.75 7.54 -21.07
CA PHE A 183 19.15 7.59 -20.63
C PHE A 183 19.89 6.26 -20.92
N LEU A 184 19.19 5.12 -20.89
CA LEU A 184 19.71 3.82 -21.29
C LEU A 184 20.33 3.89 -22.69
N TYR A 185 19.58 4.37 -23.69
CA TYR A 185 20.07 4.46 -25.06
C TYR A 185 21.32 5.34 -25.19
N ARG A 186 21.39 6.45 -24.43
CA ARG A 186 22.58 7.31 -24.39
C ARG A 186 23.80 6.56 -23.82
N ARG A 187 23.61 5.69 -22.83
CA ARG A 187 24.69 4.96 -22.17
C ARG A 187 25.16 3.70 -22.91
N LEU A 188 24.32 3.06 -23.72
CA LEU A 188 24.69 1.87 -24.51
C LEU A 188 25.98 2.06 -25.32
N THR A 189 26.17 3.25 -25.92
CA THR A 189 27.37 3.56 -26.71
C THR A 189 28.59 3.92 -25.89
N GLN A 190 28.40 4.34 -24.64
CA GLN A 190 29.45 4.86 -23.77
C GLN A 190 30.07 3.77 -22.90
N ASN A 191 29.27 2.80 -22.47
CA ASN A 191 29.72 1.67 -21.66
C ASN A 191 29.01 0.37 -22.08
N PRO A 192 29.25 -0.11 -23.32
CA PRO A 192 28.53 -1.24 -23.90
C PRO A 192 28.59 -2.51 -23.05
N ASN A 193 29.77 -2.84 -22.50
CA ASN A 193 29.96 -4.05 -21.72
C ASN A 193 29.11 -4.09 -20.44
N TYR A 194 28.73 -2.93 -19.88
CA TYR A 194 27.84 -2.87 -18.72
C TYR A 194 26.45 -3.42 -19.05
N TYR A 195 25.97 -3.15 -20.26
CA TYR A 195 24.67 -3.59 -20.77
C TYR A 195 24.78 -4.88 -21.60
N ASN A 196 25.86 -5.65 -21.44
CA ASN A 196 26.16 -6.86 -22.21
C ASN A 196 26.21 -6.67 -23.74
N LEU A 197 26.52 -5.46 -24.21
CA LEU A 197 26.74 -5.17 -25.63
C LEU A 197 28.16 -5.54 -26.07
N GLN A 198 28.28 -6.24 -27.20
CA GLN A 198 29.58 -6.65 -27.76
C GLN A 198 30.23 -5.59 -28.67
N GLY A 199 29.48 -4.54 -29.03
CA GLY A 199 29.96 -3.49 -29.93
C GLY A 199 29.03 -2.29 -29.96
N VAL A 200 29.51 -1.19 -30.54
CA VAL A 200 28.81 0.11 -30.56
C VAL A 200 28.43 0.57 -31.98
N THR A 201 28.51 -0.31 -32.97
CA THR A 201 28.04 0.05 -34.32
C THR A 201 26.52 0.15 -34.33
N HIS A 202 25.97 0.87 -35.32
CA HIS A 202 24.53 1.00 -35.48
C HIS A 202 23.81 -0.36 -35.52
N ARG A 203 24.45 -1.38 -36.12
CA ARG A 203 23.92 -2.74 -36.16
C ARG A 203 23.86 -3.37 -34.76
N HIS A 204 24.93 -3.31 -33.97
CA HIS A 204 24.92 -3.87 -32.61
C HIS A 204 23.88 -3.20 -31.72
N LEU A 205 23.72 -1.88 -31.81
CA LEU A 205 22.71 -1.15 -31.04
C LEU A 205 21.29 -1.52 -31.47
N SER A 206 21.03 -1.56 -32.78
CA SER A 206 19.74 -1.94 -33.33
C SER A 206 19.37 -3.37 -32.92
N ASP A 207 20.28 -4.33 -33.13
CA ASP A 207 20.06 -5.74 -32.80
C ASP A 207 19.73 -5.91 -31.30
N HIS A 208 20.46 -5.21 -30.41
CA HIS A 208 20.19 -5.27 -28.97
C HIS A 208 18.88 -4.62 -28.55
N LEU A 209 18.53 -3.45 -29.11
CA LEU A 209 17.25 -2.82 -28.80
C LEU A 209 16.09 -3.67 -29.29
N SER A 210 16.20 -4.26 -30.49
CA SER A 210 15.22 -5.20 -31.01
C SER A 210 15.08 -6.42 -30.11
N GLU A 211 16.18 -7.03 -29.65
CA GLU A 211 16.14 -8.15 -28.69
C GLU A 211 15.49 -7.75 -27.37
N LEU A 212 15.81 -6.56 -26.84
CA LEU A 212 15.23 -6.07 -25.59
C LEU A 212 13.71 -5.84 -25.71
N VAL A 213 13.27 -5.24 -26.82
CA VAL A 213 11.85 -5.04 -27.13
C VAL A 213 11.13 -6.38 -27.28
N GLU A 214 11.71 -7.31 -28.05
CA GLU A 214 11.11 -8.61 -28.32
C GLU A 214 10.92 -9.41 -27.03
N ASN A 215 11.97 -9.51 -26.20
CA ASN A 215 11.89 -10.21 -24.92
C ASN A 215 10.85 -9.58 -24.00
N THR A 216 10.84 -8.25 -23.89
CA THR A 216 9.92 -7.53 -22.97
C THR A 216 8.47 -7.68 -23.40
N LEU A 217 8.17 -7.52 -24.70
CA LEU A 217 6.81 -7.66 -25.21
C LEU A 217 6.34 -9.13 -25.18
N SER A 218 7.24 -10.09 -25.45
CA SER A 218 6.93 -11.51 -25.33
C SER A 218 6.58 -11.92 -23.90
N ASP A 219 7.34 -11.44 -22.89
CA ASP A 219 7.03 -11.69 -21.48
C ASP A 219 5.68 -11.07 -21.07
N LEU A 220 5.38 -9.85 -21.55
CA LEU A 220 4.10 -9.18 -21.30
C LEU A 220 2.92 -9.89 -21.97
N GLU A 221 3.10 -10.42 -23.17
CA GLU A 221 2.12 -11.23 -23.89
C GLU A 221 1.89 -12.56 -23.17
N GLN A 222 2.95 -13.24 -22.72
CA GLN A 222 2.86 -14.47 -21.94
C GLN A 222 2.07 -14.25 -20.63
N SER A 223 2.28 -13.09 -20.00
CA SER A 223 1.56 -12.64 -18.81
C SER A 223 0.12 -12.17 -19.10
N LYS A 224 -0.32 -12.22 -20.37
CA LYS A 224 -1.62 -11.74 -20.86
C LYS A 224 -1.92 -10.27 -20.52
N CYS A 225 -0.87 -9.46 -20.41
CA CYS A 225 -1.00 -8.02 -20.22
C CYS A 225 -1.25 -7.29 -21.54
N ILE A 226 -0.66 -7.79 -22.63
CA ILE A 226 -0.85 -7.31 -24.00
C ILE A 226 -1.13 -8.49 -24.94
N SER A 227 -1.58 -8.19 -26.16
CA SER A 227 -1.61 -9.14 -27.29
C SER A 227 -0.81 -8.57 -28.46
N ILE A 228 -0.09 -9.44 -29.17
CA ILE A 228 0.66 -9.06 -30.38
C ILE A 228 -0.08 -9.61 -31.61
N GLU A 229 -0.53 -8.73 -32.48
CA GLU A 229 -1.19 -9.06 -33.76
C GLU A 229 -0.20 -8.92 -34.91
N ASP A 230 -0.30 -9.81 -35.91
CA ASP A 230 0.56 -9.83 -37.10
C ASP A 230 2.08 -9.78 -36.81
N ASP A 231 2.51 -10.27 -35.64
CA ASP A 231 3.89 -10.24 -35.12
C ASP A 231 4.49 -8.82 -34.99
N MET A 232 3.65 -7.78 -35.01
CA MET A 232 4.09 -6.38 -35.02
C MET A 232 3.26 -5.47 -34.12
N ASP A 233 1.94 -5.50 -34.25
CA ASP A 233 1.04 -4.55 -33.60
C ASP A 233 0.71 -4.99 -32.18
N THR A 234 0.72 -4.07 -31.22
CA THR A 234 0.51 -4.36 -29.80
C THR A 234 -0.80 -3.75 -29.31
N LEU A 235 -1.63 -4.55 -28.64
CA LEU A 235 -2.88 -4.11 -28.04
C LEU A 235 -2.91 -4.41 -26.53
N PRO A 236 -3.43 -3.50 -25.69
CA PRO A 236 -3.56 -3.75 -24.26
C PRO A 236 -4.68 -4.75 -23.97
N LEU A 237 -4.45 -5.67 -23.03
CA LEU A 237 -5.46 -6.58 -22.49
C LEU A 237 -5.91 -6.15 -21.09
N ASN A 238 -6.96 -6.78 -20.58
CA ASN A 238 -7.56 -6.44 -19.28
C ASN A 238 -6.54 -6.43 -18.13
N LEU A 239 -5.63 -7.41 -18.06
CA LEU A 239 -4.61 -7.46 -17.01
C LEU A 239 -3.62 -6.29 -17.11
N GLY A 240 -3.19 -5.95 -18.33
CA GLY A 240 -2.29 -4.83 -18.58
C GLY A 240 -2.93 -3.49 -18.21
N MET A 241 -4.21 -3.32 -18.53
CA MET A 241 -4.99 -2.15 -18.14
C MET A 241 -5.11 -2.02 -16.61
N ILE A 242 -5.37 -3.13 -15.90
CA ILE A 242 -5.44 -3.14 -14.42
C ILE A 242 -4.06 -2.78 -13.82
N ALA A 243 -2.98 -3.41 -14.30
CA ALA A 243 -1.62 -3.14 -13.83
C ALA A 243 -1.24 -1.66 -14.00
N ALA A 244 -1.49 -1.11 -15.19
CA ALA A 244 -1.22 0.30 -15.50
C ALA A 244 -2.06 1.26 -14.65
N TYR A 245 -3.36 0.98 -14.48
CA TYR A 245 -4.28 1.84 -13.75
C TYR A 245 -3.93 1.97 -12.27
N TYR A 246 -3.57 0.85 -11.61
CA TYR A 246 -3.24 0.84 -10.18
C TYR A 246 -1.75 1.01 -9.88
N TYR A 247 -0.91 1.13 -10.90
CA TYR A 247 0.54 1.21 -10.77
C TYR A 247 1.11 0.00 -10.00
N ILE A 248 0.76 -1.19 -10.47
CA ILE A 248 1.15 -2.49 -9.92
C ILE A 248 2.09 -3.18 -10.90
N ASN A 249 3.10 -3.86 -10.37
CA ASN A 249 4.06 -4.60 -11.19
C ASN A 249 3.35 -5.72 -11.97
N TYR A 250 3.71 -5.92 -13.24
CA TYR A 250 3.05 -6.89 -14.12
C TYR A 250 3.09 -8.33 -13.56
N THR A 251 4.19 -8.72 -12.90
CA THR A 251 4.33 -10.05 -12.27
C THR A 251 3.35 -10.26 -11.12
N THR A 252 2.98 -9.19 -10.40
CA THR A 252 1.97 -9.25 -9.34
C THR A 252 0.59 -9.52 -9.93
N ILE A 253 0.24 -8.88 -11.06
CA ILE A 253 -1.04 -9.12 -11.73
C ILE A 253 -1.07 -10.51 -12.38
N GLU A 254 0.04 -10.98 -12.93
CA GLU A 254 0.18 -12.36 -13.41
C GLU A 254 -0.08 -13.35 -12.27
N LEU A 255 0.58 -13.15 -11.12
CA LEU A 255 0.36 -13.95 -9.90
C LEU A 255 -1.11 -13.94 -9.48
N PHE A 256 -1.78 -12.78 -9.51
CA PHE A 256 -3.19 -12.66 -9.16
C PHE A 256 -4.06 -13.45 -10.14
N SER A 257 -3.82 -13.34 -11.44
CA SER A 257 -4.57 -14.07 -12.46
C SER A 257 -4.40 -15.59 -12.33
N LEU A 258 -3.23 -16.08 -11.90
CA LEU A 258 -2.96 -17.51 -11.73
C LEU A 258 -3.48 -18.08 -10.40
N SER A 259 -3.52 -17.24 -9.34
CA SER A 259 -3.82 -17.70 -7.98
C SER A 259 -5.28 -17.51 -7.57
N LEU A 260 -5.94 -16.47 -8.07
CA LEU A 260 -7.34 -16.19 -7.76
C LEU A 260 -8.25 -17.18 -8.50
N ASN A 261 -9.26 -17.70 -7.80
CA ASN A 261 -10.25 -18.62 -8.36
C ASN A 261 -11.65 -18.33 -7.79
N SER A 262 -12.67 -18.97 -8.37
CA SER A 262 -14.08 -18.78 -7.99
C SER A 262 -14.44 -19.13 -6.55
N LYS A 263 -13.54 -19.80 -5.81
CA LYS A 263 -13.72 -20.21 -4.41
C LYS A 263 -12.78 -19.48 -3.45
N THR A 264 -11.95 -18.56 -3.93
CA THR A 264 -11.04 -17.79 -3.08
C THR A 264 -11.84 -16.99 -2.06
N LYS A 265 -11.37 -17.00 -0.81
CA LYS A 265 -11.96 -16.28 0.33
C LYS A 265 -10.92 -15.35 0.94
N VAL A 266 -11.33 -14.51 1.91
CA VAL A 266 -10.49 -13.57 2.65
C VAL A 266 -9.12 -14.15 3.08
N ARG A 267 -9.08 -15.38 3.59
CA ARG A 267 -7.80 -16.03 3.93
C ARG A 267 -6.85 -16.17 2.72
N GLY A 268 -7.36 -16.70 1.61
CA GLY A 268 -6.58 -16.84 0.38
C GLY A 268 -6.23 -15.49 -0.23
N LEU A 269 -7.12 -14.50 -0.14
CA LEU A 269 -6.82 -13.13 -0.58
C LEU A 269 -5.64 -12.52 0.19
N LEU A 270 -5.59 -12.70 1.52
CA LEU A 270 -4.45 -12.24 2.33
C LEU A 270 -3.15 -12.93 1.92
N GLU A 271 -3.19 -14.24 1.67
CA GLU A 271 -2.02 -15.01 1.20
C GLU A 271 -1.54 -14.51 -0.17
N ILE A 272 -2.45 -14.32 -1.13
CA ILE A 272 -2.14 -13.85 -2.49
C ILE A 272 -1.60 -12.41 -2.49
N ILE A 273 -2.26 -11.48 -1.80
CA ILE A 273 -1.84 -10.07 -1.74
C ILE A 273 -0.49 -9.93 -1.04
N SER A 274 -0.23 -10.70 0.01
CA SER A 274 1.08 -10.64 0.70
C SER A 274 2.24 -11.13 -0.17
N SER A 275 1.93 -11.93 -1.20
CA SER A 275 2.89 -12.50 -2.14
C SER A 275 3.18 -11.56 -3.33
N ALA A 276 2.62 -10.35 -3.33
CA ALA A 276 2.85 -9.33 -4.34
C ALA A 276 4.31 -8.84 -4.38
N ALA A 277 4.83 -8.55 -5.57
CA ALA A 277 6.21 -8.09 -5.77
C ALA A 277 6.49 -6.74 -5.07
N GLU A 278 5.46 -5.92 -4.84
CA GLU A 278 5.54 -4.65 -4.11
C GLU A 278 6.00 -4.80 -2.66
N TYR A 279 5.92 -6.01 -2.12
CA TYR A 279 6.33 -6.37 -0.76
C TYR A 279 7.64 -7.14 -0.72
N GLU A 280 8.30 -7.39 -1.85
CA GLU A 280 9.60 -8.07 -1.89
C GLU A 280 10.69 -7.27 -1.15
N ASP A 281 10.58 -5.94 -1.14
CA ASP A 281 11.52 -5.02 -0.51
C ASP A 281 11.27 -4.82 1.01
N ILE A 282 10.28 -5.50 1.60
CA ILE A 282 10.07 -5.43 3.05
C ILE A 282 11.29 -6.04 3.77
N VAL A 283 12.00 -5.21 4.51
CA VAL A 283 13.27 -5.58 5.15
C VAL A 283 13.03 -6.63 6.24
N VAL A 284 13.79 -7.72 6.21
CA VAL A 284 13.88 -8.65 7.35
C VAL A 284 15.14 -8.32 8.14
N ARG A 285 14.99 -7.95 9.41
CA ARG A 285 16.09 -7.52 10.29
C ARG A 285 16.74 -8.71 11.00
N HIS A 286 17.91 -8.45 11.61
CA HIS A 286 18.62 -9.47 12.38
C HIS A 286 17.78 -9.96 13.57
N HIS A 287 17.76 -11.28 13.79
CA HIS A 287 16.98 -11.95 14.84
C HIS A 287 15.44 -11.78 14.77
N GLU A 288 14.91 -11.21 13.70
CA GLU A 288 13.47 -10.96 13.56
C GLU A 288 12.66 -12.26 13.40
N GLU A 289 13.28 -13.32 12.87
CA GLU A 289 12.62 -14.61 12.64
C GLU A 289 11.93 -15.19 13.88
N ASN A 290 12.56 -15.08 15.05
CA ASN A 290 12.00 -15.60 16.30
C ASN A 290 10.78 -14.79 16.74
N ILE A 291 10.82 -13.46 16.53
CA ILE A 291 9.72 -12.55 16.84
C ILE A 291 8.53 -12.88 15.93
N LEU A 292 8.77 -13.02 14.63
CA LEU A 292 7.74 -13.40 13.64
C LEU A 292 7.17 -14.78 13.92
N ARG A 293 8.00 -15.74 14.36
CA ARG A 293 7.56 -17.07 14.78
C ARG A 293 6.61 -17.00 15.97
N THR A 294 6.95 -16.24 17.01
CA THR A 294 6.07 -16.04 18.17
C THR A 294 4.79 -15.30 17.79
N LEU A 295 4.87 -14.30 16.91
CA LEU A 295 3.70 -13.59 16.39
C LEU A 295 2.74 -14.54 15.66
N SER A 296 3.26 -15.41 14.80
CA SER A 296 2.47 -16.39 14.04
C SER A 296 1.63 -17.32 14.92
N GLN A 297 2.09 -17.62 16.14
CA GLN A 297 1.36 -18.48 17.08
C GLN A 297 0.10 -17.80 17.61
N ARG A 298 0.11 -16.46 17.72
CA ARG A 298 -1.02 -15.67 18.25
C ARG A 298 -2.05 -15.28 17.19
N LEU A 299 -1.71 -15.40 15.91
CA LEU A 299 -2.56 -14.95 14.81
C LEU A 299 -3.61 -16.00 14.38
N PRO A 300 -4.76 -15.55 13.85
CA PRO A 300 -5.88 -16.43 13.48
C PRO A 300 -5.54 -17.43 12.37
N ASN A 301 -4.88 -16.98 11.30
CA ASN A 301 -4.57 -17.82 10.15
C ASN A 301 -3.14 -18.34 10.23
N LYS A 302 -2.99 -19.66 10.36
CA LYS A 302 -1.68 -20.31 10.31
C LYS A 302 -1.18 -20.37 8.87
N LEU A 303 0.04 -19.90 8.68
CA LEU A 303 0.70 -19.84 7.38
C LEU A 303 1.37 -21.17 7.04
N THR A 304 1.29 -21.53 5.77
CA THR A 304 2.10 -22.57 5.14
C THR A 304 3.05 -21.90 4.16
N GLY A 305 4.25 -22.46 4.04
CA GLY A 305 5.19 -22.09 2.99
C GLY A 305 4.78 -22.70 1.64
N PRO A 306 5.50 -22.37 0.55
CA PRO A 306 5.28 -22.96 -0.76
C PRO A 306 5.27 -24.50 -0.70
N ASN A 307 4.37 -25.14 -1.44
CA ASN A 307 4.18 -26.61 -1.47
C ASN A 307 3.90 -27.24 -0.09
N ASP A 308 3.08 -26.59 0.74
CA ASP A 308 2.71 -27.04 2.10
C ASP A 308 3.91 -27.24 3.05
N SER A 309 5.02 -26.56 2.77
CA SER A 309 6.20 -26.57 3.64
C SER A 309 6.02 -25.69 4.88
N ALA A 310 6.96 -25.80 5.83
CA ALA A 310 6.96 -24.90 6.98
C ALA A 310 7.22 -23.45 6.53
N PRO A 311 6.53 -22.44 7.09
CA PRO A 311 6.74 -21.05 6.73
C PRO A 311 8.17 -20.63 7.05
N LYS A 312 8.82 -19.96 6.09
CA LYS A 312 10.15 -19.40 6.24
C LYS A 312 10.03 -17.98 6.76
N PHE A 313 10.51 -17.72 7.97
CA PHE A 313 10.36 -16.41 8.63
C PHE A 313 11.38 -15.36 8.16
N ASN A 314 12.29 -15.74 7.25
CA ASN A 314 13.16 -14.83 6.52
C ASN A 314 12.58 -14.38 5.16
N ASP A 315 11.36 -14.84 4.83
CA ASP A 315 10.64 -14.44 3.63
C ASP A 315 9.82 -13.16 3.87
N PRO A 316 10.04 -12.09 3.07
CA PRO A 316 9.30 -10.83 3.22
C PRO A 316 7.79 -10.97 3.00
N HIS A 317 7.34 -11.92 2.17
CA HIS A 317 5.91 -12.15 1.92
C HIS A 317 5.23 -12.79 3.13
N ILE A 318 5.92 -13.71 3.82
CA ILE A 318 5.45 -14.30 5.07
C ILE A 318 5.37 -13.24 6.16
N LYS A 319 6.41 -12.40 6.29
CA LYS A 319 6.40 -11.26 7.22
C LYS A 319 5.20 -10.34 6.94
N THR A 320 5.00 -9.95 5.68
CA THR A 320 3.89 -9.09 5.26
C THR A 320 2.53 -9.65 5.65
N ASN A 321 2.31 -10.95 5.42
CA ASN A 321 1.07 -11.60 5.80
C ASN A 321 0.83 -11.55 7.32
N LEU A 322 1.87 -11.86 8.12
CA LEU A 322 1.78 -11.78 9.58
C LEU A 322 1.46 -10.37 10.06
N LEU A 323 2.05 -9.35 9.45
CA LEU A 323 1.82 -7.94 9.80
C LEU A 323 0.41 -7.48 9.40
N LEU A 324 -0.10 -7.87 8.23
CA LEU A 324 -1.49 -7.62 7.84
C LEU A 324 -2.48 -8.27 8.83
N GLN A 325 -2.25 -9.52 9.22
CA GLN A 325 -3.10 -10.18 10.22
C GLN A 325 -3.00 -9.52 11.61
N ALA A 326 -1.81 -9.06 11.99
CA ALA A 326 -1.60 -8.34 13.25
C ALA A 326 -2.35 -7.00 13.26
N HIS A 327 -2.33 -6.28 12.14
CA HIS A 327 -3.10 -5.05 11.92
C HIS A 327 -4.61 -5.30 12.04
N LEU A 328 -5.16 -6.29 11.33
CA LEU A 328 -6.58 -6.66 11.43
C LEU A 328 -6.99 -7.08 12.85
N SER A 329 -6.04 -7.62 13.62
CA SER A 329 -6.23 -8.01 15.01
C SER A 329 -5.97 -6.87 16.02
N ARG A 330 -5.55 -5.69 15.56
CA ARG A 330 -5.10 -4.54 16.38
C ARG A 330 -4.06 -4.92 17.43
N LEU A 331 -3.15 -5.84 17.11
CA LEU A 331 -2.06 -6.20 18.00
C LEU A 331 -1.04 -5.07 18.04
N GLN A 332 -0.63 -4.69 19.25
CA GLN A 332 0.45 -3.73 19.44
C GLN A 332 1.79 -4.40 19.12
N LEU A 333 2.50 -3.83 18.15
CA LEU A 333 3.82 -4.27 17.70
C LEU A 333 4.90 -3.31 18.19
N GLY A 334 6.16 -3.76 18.14
CA GLY A 334 7.31 -2.87 18.37
C GLY A 334 7.40 -1.80 17.27
N PRO A 335 8.04 -0.64 17.52
CA PRO A 335 8.07 0.48 16.57
C PRO A 335 8.58 0.10 15.17
N GLU A 336 9.60 -0.77 15.08
CA GLU A 336 10.16 -1.23 13.81
C GLU A 336 9.13 -2.00 12.95
N LEU A 337 8.44 -2.98 13.54
CA LEU A 337 7.41 -3.76 12.85
C LEU A 337 6.17 -2.92 12.54
N GLN A 338 5.88 -1.92 13.38
CA GLN A 338 4.80 -0.98 13.14
C GLN A 338 5.11 -0.10 11.93
N GLY A 339 6.34 0.40 11.80
CA GLY A 339 6.79 1.14 10.62
C GLY A 339 6.70 0.30 9.34
N ASP A 340 7.10 -0.98 9.40
CA ASP A 340 6.93 -1.90 8.27
C ASP A 340 5.43 -2.13 7.94
N THR A 341 4.58 -2.21 8.95
CA THR A 341 3.12 -2.35 8.78
C THR A 341 2.54 -1.14 8.06
N GLU A 342 2.95 0.08 8.42
CA GLU A 342 2.50 1.30 7.74
C GLU A 342 2.94 1.33 6.27
N LEU A 343 4.16 0.89 5.96
CA LEU A 343 4.64 0.75 4.58
C LEU A 343 3.80 -0.28 3.80
N ILE A 344 3.45 -1.39 4.42
CA ILE A 344 2.58 -2.40 3.81
C ILE A 344 1.20 -1.81 3.52
N LEU A 345 0.57 -1.18 4.52
CA LEU A 345 -0.76 -0.58 4.40
C LEU A 345 -0.82 0.51 3.33
N SER A 346 0.27 1.25 3.13
CA SER A 346 0.39 2.28 2.09
C SER A 346 0.18 1.76 0.66
N LYS A 347 0.44 0.45 0.43
CA LYS A 347 0.28 -0.22 -0.86
C LYS A 347 -0.89 -1.20 -0.90
N ALA A 348 -1.44 -1.61 0.25
CA ALA A 348 -2.43 -2.68 0.34
C ALA A 348 -3.73 -2.39 -0.42
N ILE A 349 -4.25 -1.17 -0.34
CA ILE A 349 -5.54 -0.82 -0.92
C ILE A 349 -5.57 -0.97 -2.44
N ARG A 350 -4.53 -0.49 -3.14
CA ARG A 350 -4.45 -0.63 -4.60
C ARG A 350 -4.33 -2.09 -5.04
N LEU A 351 -3.63 -2.93 -4.28
CA LEU A 351 -3.53 -4.37 -4.54
C LEU A 351 -4.88 -5.07 -4.35
N ILE A 352 -5.61 -4.73 -3.28
CA ILE A 352 -6.97 -5.25 -3.03
C ILE A 352 -7.92 -4.84 -4.17
N GLN A 353 -7.87 -3.58 -4.60
CA GLN A 353 -8.70 -3.08 -5.70
C GLN A 353 -8.38 -3.77 -7.02
N ALA A 354 -7.10 -4.05 -7.30
CA ALA A 354 -6.72 -4.85 -8.46
C ALA A 354 -7.22 -6.30 -8.35
N CYS A 355 -7.22 -6.92 -7.17
CA CYS A 355 -7.88 -8.21 -6.97
C CYS A 355 -9.38 -8.14 -7.30
N VAL A 356 -10.09 -7.09 -6.86
CA VAL A 356 -11.51 -6.89 -7.20
C VAL A 356 -11.70 -6.89 -8.72
N ASP A 357 -10.90 -6.11 -9.44
CA ASP A 357 -11.05 -5.95 -10.90
C ASP A 357 -10.67 -7.23 -11.68
N VAL A 358 -9.66 -7.99 -11.21
CA VAL A 358 -9.33 -9.31 -11.77
C VAL A 358 -10.46 -10.31 -11.53
N LEU A 359 -11.03 -10.34 -10.32
CA LEU A 359 -12.12 -11.26 -9.95
C LEU A 359 -13.42 -10.93 -10.70
N SER A 360 -13.73 -9.65 -10.87
CA SER A 360 -14.90 -9.22 -11.62
C SER A 360 -14.74 -9.46 -13.12
N SER A 361 -13.54 -9.28 -13.68
CA SER A 361 -13.27 -9.60 -15.09
C SER A 361 -13.42 -11.10 -15.37
N ASN A 362 -13.15 -11.96 -14.37
CA ASN A 362 -13.38 -13.41 -14.45
C ASN A 362 -14.84 -13.81 -14.11
N GLY A 363 -15.71 -12.86 -13.74
CA GLY A 363 -17.12 -13.11 -13.45
C GLY A 363 -17.38 -13.85 -12.14
N TRP A 364 -16.49 -13.80 -11.15
CA TRP A 364 -16.67 -14.50 -9.87
C TRP A 364 -17.19 -13.58 -8.77
N LEU A 365 -18.44 -13.81 -8.33
CA LEU A 365 -19.12 -12.92 -7.39
C LEU A 365 -18.56 -12.98 -5.97
N SER A 366 -18.59 -14.16 -5.33
CA SER A 366 -18.24 -14.31 -3.91
C SER A 366 -16.80 -13.85 -3.60
N PRO A 367 -15.78 -14.18 -4.40
CA PRO A 367 -14.43 -13.68 -4.15
C PRO A 367 -14.32 -12.16 -4.34
N ALA A 368 -15.03 -11.58 -5.32
CA ALA A 368 -14.99 -10.14 -5.57
C ALA A 368 -15.60 -9.37 -4.38
N VAL A 369 -16.76 -9.81 -3.88
CA VAL A 369 -17.39 -9.24 -2.67
C VAL A 369 -16.44 -9.40 -1.46
N ALA A 370 -15.83 -10.57 -1.29
CA ALA A 370 -14.85 -10.79 -0.20
C ALA A 370 -13.60 -9.89 -0.31
N ALA A 371 -13.19 -9.51 -1.52
CA ALA A 371 -12.10 -8.55 -1.73
C ALA A 371 -12.53 -7.12 -1.42
N MET A 372 -13.77 -6.74 -1.71
CA MET A 372 -14.35 -5.45 -1.29
C MET A 372 -14.41 -5.36 0.25
N GLU A 373 -14.91 -6.41 0.90
CA GLU A 373 -14.90 -6.52 2.38
C GLU A 373 -13.47 -6.43 2.94
N LEU A 374 -12.48 -7.05 2.28
CA LEU A 374 -11.09 -6.97 2.71
C LEU A 374 -10.56 -5.53 2.66
N ALA A 375 -10.98 -4.71 1.69
CA ALA A 375 -10.62 -3.29 1.64
C ALA A 375 -11.15 -2.54 2.87
N GLN A 376 -12.40 -2.80 3.27
CA GLN A 376 -13.00 -2.23 4.48
C GLN A 376 -12.25 -2.69 5.74
N MET A 377 -12.00 -4.01 5.85
CA MET A 377 -11.28 -4.64 6.97
C MET A 377 -9.90 -4.03 7.18
N VAL A 378 -9.13 -3.84 6.10
CA VAL A 378 -7.79 -3.24 6.15
C VAL A 378 -7.87 -1.76 6.54
N THR A 379 -8.86 -1.03 6.04
CA THR A 379 -9.06 0.39 6.37
C THR A 379 -9.40 0.57 7.86
N GLN A 380 -10.30 -0.23 8.39
CA GLN A 380 -10.79 -0.10 9.77
C GLN A 380 -10.03 -0.95 10.80
N ALA A 381 -9.00 -1.69 10.35
CA ALA A 381 -8.18 -2.57 11.17
C ALA A 381 -9.03 -3.57 11.98
N MET A 382 -9.87 -4.36 11.30
CA MET A 382 -10.74 -5.34 11.95
C MET A 382 -11.04 -6.55 11.06
N TRP A 383 -11.42 -7.66 11.69
CA TRP A 383 -11.85 -8.87 10.98
C TRP A 383 -13.32 -8.77 10.58
N SER A 384 -13.72 -9.48 9.52
CA SER A 384 -15.13 -9.50 9.07
C SER A 384 -16.12 -10.05 10.09
N LYS A 385 -15.65 -10.82 11.08
CA LYS A 385 -16.47 -11.37 12.17
C LYS A 385 -16.50 -10.49 13.43
N ASP A 386 -15.74 -9.40 13.45
CA ASP A 386 -15.75 -8.46 14.57
C ASP A 386 -17.04 -7.62 14.55
N SER A 387 -17.44 -7.09 15.71
CA SER A 387 -18.55 -6.14 15.79
C SER A 387 -18.24 -4.86 15.00
N TYR A 388 -19.20 -4.38 14.20
CA TYR A 388 -19.07 -3.12 13.45
C TYR A 388 -18.82 -1.91 14.35
N LEU A 389 -19.22 -1.98 15.63
CA LEU A 389 -18.95 -0.95 16.64
C LEU A 389 -17.46 -0.77 16.94
N LYS A 390 -16.61 -1.75 16.60
CA LYS A 390 -15.15 -1.66 16.76
C LYS A 390 -14.52 -0.53 15.94
N GLN A 391 -15.23 -0.03 14.91
CA GLN A 391 -14.80 1.12 14.10
C GLN A 391 -14.83 2.44 14.89
N LEU A 392 -15.71 2.55 15.89
CA LEU A 392 -15.89 3.78 16.65
C LEU A 392 -14.65 4.07 17.51
N PRO A 393 -14.20 5.34 17.58
CA PRO A 393 -13.11 5.74 18.47
C PRO A 393 -13.41 5.38 19.93
N HIS A 394 -12.38 5.00 20.69
CA HIS A 394 -12.47 4.69 22.13
C HIS A 394 -13.32 3.46 22.50
N PHE A 395 -13.85 2.70 21.53
CA PHE A 395 -14.61 1.48 21.82
C PHE A 395 -13.70 0.32 22.22
N THR A 396 -13.82 -0.09 23.48
CA THR A 396 -13.16 -1.28 24.04
C THR A 396 -14.05 -2.52 23.91
N ALA A 397 -13.46 -3.71 24.12
CA ALA A 397 -14.22 -4.95 24.15
C ALA A 397 -15.36 -4.95 25.20
N ASP A 398 -15.15 -4.26 26.34
CA ASP A 398 -16.16 -4.13 27.39
C ASP A 398 -17.33 -3.22 26.96
N ILE A 399 -17.06 -2.11 26.25
CA ILE A 399 -18.11 -1.26 25.68
C ILE A 399 -18.93 -2.06 24.68
N ILE A 400 -18.27 -2.75 23.74
CA ILE A 400 -18.93 -3.57 22.73
C ILE A 400 -19.82 -4.63 23.38
N LYS A 401 -19.30 -5.33 24.40
CA LYS A 401 -20.08 -6.34 25.13
C LYS A 401 -21.38 -5.76 25.73
N ARG A 402 -21.32 -4.59 26.35
CA ARG A 402 -22.50 -3.91 26.90
C ARG A 402 -23.50 -3.49 25.81
N CYS A 403 -23.00 -3.02 24.66
CA CYS A 403 -23.85 -2.71 23.52
C CYS A 403 -24.57 -3.97 23.02
N THR A 404 -23.84 -5.08 22.83
CA THR A 404 -24.43 -6.36 22.40
C THR A 404 -25.47 -6.88 23.39
N GLU A 405 -25.24 -6.77 24.70
CA GLU A 405 -26.22 -7.14 25.74
C GLU A 405 -27.53 -6.32 25.65
N LYS A 406 -27.45 -5.09 25.13
CA LYS A 406 -28.61 -4.23 24.84
C LYS A 406 -29.14 -4.34 23.40
N LYS A 407 -28.62 -5.29 22.60
CA LYS A 407 -28.98 -5.51 21.19
C LYS A 407 -28.65 -4.32 20.27
N ILE A 408 -27.56 -3.63 20.58
CA ILE A 408 -26.98 -2.58 19.75
C ILE A 408 -25.77 -3.20 19.05
N GLU A 409 -25.87 -3.39 17.74
CA GLU A 409 -24.92 -4.15 16.94
C GLU A 409 -24.28 -3.30 15.81
N THR A 410 -24.97 -2.24 15.37
CA THR A 410 -24.56 -1.38 14.25
C THR A 410 -24.27 0.06 14.68
N VAL A 411 -23.58 0.82 13.81
CA VAL A 411 -23.35 2.25 14.03
C VAL A 411 -24.67 3.03 13.99
N PHE A 412 -25.62 2.61 13.15
CA PHE A 412 -26.97 3.20 13.08
C PHE A 412 -27.71 3.06 14.41
N ASP A 413 -27.62 1.90 15.07
CA ASP A 413 -28.24 1.68 16.39
C ASP A 413 -27.72 2.67 17.44
N ILE A 414 -26.43 3.05 17.39
CA ILE A 414 -25.83 4.05 18.29
C ILE A 414 -26.35 5.45 18.00
N MET A 415 -26.57 5.77 16.72
CA MET A 415 -27.10 7.07 16.26
C MET A 415 -28.56 7.26 16.72
N GLU A 416 -29.35 6.19 16.75
CA GLU A 416 -30.75 6.21 17.18
C GLU A 416 -30.96 6.30 18.70
N LEU A 417 -29.92 6.05 19.51
CA LEU A 417 -30.02 6.16 20.97
C LEU A 417 -30.27 7.60 21.41
N GLU A 418 -31.14 7.77 22.41
CA GLU A 418 -31.25 9.04 23.14
C GLU A 418 -29.93 9.36 23.88
N ASP A 419 -29.61 10.65 23.99
CA ASP A 419 -28.32 11.11 24.54
C ASP A 419 -28.05 10.60 25.97
N ASP A 420 -29.08 10.52 26.80
CA ASP A 420 -28.99 10.00 28.18
C ASP A 420 -28.67 8.50 28.19
N ASP A 421 -29.28 7.72 27.29
CA ASP A 421 -29.01 6.28 27.17
C ASP A 421 -27.64 6.02 26.58
N ARG A 422 -27.24 6.80 25.57
CA ARG A 422 -25.92 6.74 24.93
C ARG A 422 -24.82 7.02 25.96
N THR A 423 -24.96 8.09 26.74
CA THR A 423 -23.97 8.46 27.77
C THR A 423 -23.85 7.40 28.86
N ARG A 424 -24.98 6.87 29.34
CA ARG A 424 -25.01 5.81 30.35
C ARG A 424 -24.40 4.50 29.85
N LEU A 425 -24.60 4.17 28.57
CA LEU A 425 -24.11 2.94 27.95
C LEU A 425 -22.60 3.00 27.68
N LEU A 426 -22.14 4.08 27.04
CA LEU A 426 -20.76 4.19 26.57
C LEU A 426 -19.80 4.52 27.73
N GLN A 427 -20.24 5.35 28.69
CA GLN A 427 -19.43 5.80 29.83
C GLN A 427 -18.09 6.42 29.40
N LEU A 428 -18.14 7.20 28.32
CA LEU A 428 -17.01 7.95 27.79
C LEU A 428 -17.01 9.38 28.33
N THR A 429 -15.84 10.01 28.33
CA THR A 429 -15.72 11.46 28.62
C THR A 429 -16.33 12.30 27.50
N ASP A 430 -16.66 13.57 27.78
CA ASP A 430 -17.25 14.47 26.78
C ASP A 430 -16.37 14.62 25.53
N ALA A 431 -15.05 14.66 25.68
CA ALA A 431 -14.10 14.73 24.56
C ALA A 431 -14.15 13.46 23.70
N GLN A 432 -14.18 12.29 24.33
CA GLN A 432 -14.31 11.01 23.63
C GLN A 432 -15.68 10.85 22.95
N MET A 433 -16.74 11.36 23.59
CA MET A 433 -18.07 11.37 23.01
C MET A 433 -18.13 12.27 21.78
N ALA A 434 -17.42 13.40 21.79
CA ALA A 434 -17.29 14.27 20.61
C ALA A 434 -16.57 13.57 19.44
N ASP A 435 -15.54 12.76 19.72
CA ASP A 435 -14.88 11.95 18.68
C ASP A 435 -15.82 10.89 18.10
N VAL A 436 -16.62 10.23 18.95
CA VAL A 436 -17.65 9.26 18.53
C VAL A 436 -18.72 9.95 17.68
N ALA A 437 -19.24 11.10 18.11
CA ALA A 437 -20.22 11.87 17.35
C ALA A 437 -19.66 12.32 15.98
N ARG A 438 -18.39 12.73 15.92
CA ARG A 438 -17.72 13.05 14.66
C ARG A 438 -17.65 11.85 13.73
N PHE A 439 -17.36 10.66 14.25
CA PHE A 439 -17.39 9.42 13.48
C PHE A 439 -18.79 9.14 12.94
N CYS A 440 -19.82 9.16 13.80
CA CYS A 440 -21.21 8.91 13.40
C CYS A 440 -21.68 9.88 12.31
N ASN A 441 -21.39 11.18 12.43
CA ASN A 441 -21.74 12.17 11.41
C ASN A 441 -21.00 11.98 10.08
N ARG A 442 -19.82 11.34 10.10
CA ARG A 442 -19.04 11.05 8.89
C ARG A 442 -19.38 9.70 8.28
N TYR A 443 -19.97 8.80 9.06
CA TYR A 443 -20.32 7.44 8.66
C TYR A 443 -21.38 7.49 7.54
N PRO A 444 -21.28 6.67 6.48
CA PRO A 444 -22.14 6.83 5.32
C PRO A 444 -23.59 6.46 5.60
N ASN A 445 -24.49 7.42 5.42
CA ASN A 445 -25.94 7.22 5.32
C ASN A 445 -26.40 7.56 3.90
N ILE A 446 -26.62 6.53 3.09
CA ILE A 446 -26.88 6.64 1.65
C ILE A 446 -28.12 5.82 1.32
N GLU A 447 -29.12 6.48 0.74
CA GLU A 447 -30.29 5.81 0.20
C GLU A 447 -29.99 5.36 -1.24
N MET A 448 -30.29 4.09 -1.53
CA MET A 448 -30.19 3.52 -2.87
C MET A 448 -31.57 3.18 -3.42
N ASN A 449 -31.88 3.76 -4.57
CA ASN A 449 -33.06 3.43 -5.38
C ASN A 449 -32.60 2.83 -6.70
N PHE A 450 -33.34 1.85 -7.25
CA PHE A 450 -33.00 1.27 -8.54
C PHE A 450 -34.24 0.90 -9.35
N GLU A 451 -34.09 0.95 -10.68
CA GLU A 451 -35.11 0.53 -11.64
C GLU A 451 -34.49 -0.34 -12.75
N VAL A 452 -35.23 -1.36 -13.17
CA VAL A 452 -34.90 -2.15 -14.36
C VAL A 452 -35.67 -1.55 -15.53
N VAL A 453 -34.95 -1.01 -16.51
CA VAL A 453 -35.54 -0.38 -17.69
C VAL A 453 -36.24 -1.43 -18.53
N ASP A 454 -37.47 -1.13 -18.97
CA ASP A 454 -38.29 -2.00 -19.82
C ASP A 454 -38.44 -3.44 -19.28
N LYS A 455 -38.63 -3.58 -17.96
CA LYS A 455 -38.70 -4.86 -17.25
C LYS A 455 -39.63 -5.91 -17.89
N ASP A 456 -40.73 -5.48 -18.50
CA ASP A 456 -41.74 -6.35 -19.11
C ASP A 456 -41.41 -6.75 -20.57
N ARG A 457 -40.31 -6.22 -21.15
CA ARG A 457 -39.91 -6.42 -22.55
C ARG A 457 -38.45 -6.84 -22.67
N ILE A 458 -38.03 -7.79 -21.84
CA ILE A 458 -36.66 -8.35 -21.88
C ILE A 458 -36.69 -9.67 -22.65
N ASN A 459 -35.93 -9.75 -23.73
CA ASN A 459 -35.78 -10.96 -24.54
C ASN A 459 -34.41 -11.60 -24.33
N SER A 460 -34.32 -12.93 -24.48
CA SER A 460 -33.04 -13.65 -24.41
C SER A 460 -31.99 -13.02 -25.34
N GLY A 461 -30.79 -12.74 -24.82
CA GLY A 461 -29.70 -12.10 -25.57
C GLY A 461 -29.77 -10.57 -25.69
N SER A 462 -30.85 -9.92 -25.25
CA SER A 462 -30.94 -8.46 -25.19
C SER A 462 -30.16 -7.88 -24.01
N THR A 463 -29.81 -6.60 -24.09
CA THR A 463 -29.16 -5.87 -22.99
C THR A 463 -30.17 -5.45 -21.93
N VAL A 464 -30.00 -5.95 -20.71
CA VAL A 464 -30.76 -5.51 -19.54
C VAL A 464 -30.06 -4.29 -18.95
N ASN A 465 -30.80 -3.22 -18.72
CA ASN A 465 -30.29 -1.97 -18.17
C ASN A 465 -30.88 -1.74 -16.77
N VAL A 466 -30.01 -1.60 -15.77
CA VAL A 466 -30.37 -1.28 -14.39
C VAL A 466 -29.85 0.11 -14.07
N ILE A 467 -30.75 1.02 -13.75
CA ILE A 467 -30.42 2.38 -13.33
C ILE A 467 -30.46 2.40 -11.81
N VAL A 468 -29.39 2.89 -11.20
CA VAL A 468 -29.24 3.04 -9.75
C VAL A 468 -29.05 4.52 -9.44
N GLU A 469 -29.84 5.02 -8.51
CA GLU A 469 -29.80 6.37 -7.98
C GLU A 469 -29.37 6.30 -6.52
N LEU A 470 -28.32 7.04 -6.19
CA LEU A 470 -27.72 7.11 -4.87
C LEU A 470 -27.87 8.53 -4.36
N GLU A 471 -28.42 8.67 -3.16
CA GLU A 471 -28.58 9.96 -2.49
C GLU A 471 -28.06 9.86 -1.07
N ARG A 472 -27.11 10.72 -0.72
CA ARG A 472 -26.63 10.88 0.65
C ARG A 472 -27.54 11.86 1.36
N GLU A 473 -28.00 11.49 2.55
CA GLU A 473 -28.83 12.36 3.39
C GLU A 473 -28.01 13.50 4.03
N ASP A 474 -26.77 13.19 4.42
CA ASP A 474 -25.88 14.10 5.15
C ASP A 474 -24.91 14.88 4.24
N GLU A 475 -24.45 16.04 4.69
CA GLU A 475 -23.44 16.86 4.01
C GLU A 475 -22.03 16.31 4.26
N VAL A 476 -21.28 15.99 3.20
CA VAL A 476 -19.93 15.40 3.32
C VAL A 476 -18.91 16.44 3.76
N THR A 477 -18.28 16.23 4.91
CA THR A 477 -17.11 17.02 5.33
C THR A 477 -15.92 16.14 5.69
N GLY A 478 -14.87 16.22 4.89
CA GLY A 478 -13.55 15.63 5.16
C GLY A 478 -13.39 14.17 4.70
N PRO A 479 -12.21 13.57 4.95
CA PRO A 479 -11.89 12.20 4.50
C PRO A 479 -12.55 11.14 5.39
N VAL A 480 -12.38 9.87 5.02
CA VAL A 480 -12.71 8.69 5.83
C VAL A 480 -12.00 8.78 7.19
N ILE A 481 -12.72 8.47 8.28
CA ILE A 481 -12.15 8.38 9.62
C ILE A 481 -11.69 6.94 9.85
N ALA A 482 -10.38 6.74 9.75
CA ALA A 482 -9.71 5.46 9.94
C ALA A 482 -8.41 5.66 10.74
N PRO A 483 -8.47 5.79 12.08
CA PRO A 483 -7.32 6.21 12.89
C PRO A 483 -6.15 5.22 12.90
N PHE A 484 -6.39 3.97 12.51
CA PHE A 484 -5.36 2.94 12.41
C PHE A 484 -4.76 2.81 11.01
N PHE A 485 -5.23 3.57 10.03
CA PHE A 485 -4.72 3.55 8.67
C PHE A 485 -3.82 4.78 8.44
N PRO A 486 -2.60 4.62 7.86
CA PRO A 486 -1.61 5.68 7.85
C PRO A 486 -1.94 6.84 6.89
N GLN A 487 -2.70 6.58 5.82
CA GLN A 487 -3.01 7.58 4.80
C GLN A 487 -4.44 8.11 4.94
N LYS A 488 -4.65 9.36 4.58
CA LYS A 488 -6.01 9.89 4.39
C LYS A 488 -6.62 9.26 3.14
N ARG A 489 -7.88 8.84 3.24
CA ARG A 489 -8.62 8.21 2.13
C ARG A 489 -9.95 8.91 1.89
N GLU A 490 -10.35 8.92 0.64
CA GLU A 490 -11.73 9.24 0.24
C GLU A 490 -12.54 7.94 0.10
N GLU A 491 -13.86 8.06 0.23
CA GLU A 491 -14.77 6.93 0.09
C GLU A 491 -14.85 6.45 -1.36
N GLY A 492 -14.56 5.18 -1.58
CA GLY A 492 -14.87 4.47 -2.81
C GLY A 492 -16.05 3.51 -2.62
N TRP A 493 -16.85 3.36 -3.67
CA TRP A 493 -18.01 2.48 -3.69
C TRP A 493 -18.00 1.59 -4.93
N TRP A 494 -18.49 0.36 -4.77
CA TRP A 494 -18.82 -0.53 -5.87
C TRP A 494 -20.32 -0.78 -5.91
N VAL A 495 -20.88 -0.74 -7.12
CA VAL A 495 -22.22 -1.22 -7.40
C VAL A 495 -22.08 -2.45 -8.26
N VAL A 496 -22.63 -3.57 -7.81
CA VAL A 496 -22.43 -4.89 -8.42
C VAL A 496 -23.76 -5.56 -8.66
N ILE A 497 -23.95 -6.14 -9.84
CA ILE A 497 -25.07 -7.03 -10.12
C ILE A 497 -24.50 -8.44 -10.23
N GLY A 498 -25.07 -9.37 -9.49
CA GLY A 498 -24.67 -10.77 -9.54
C GLY A 498 -25.80 -11.75 -9.31
N ASP A 499 -25.57 -12.99 -9.70
CA ASP A 499 -26.39 -14.15 -9.37
C ASP A 499 -25.71 -14.96 -8.25
N PRO A 500 -26.25 -14.90 -7.01
CA PRO A 500 -25.71 -15.66 -5.88
C PRO A 500 -25.82 -17.17 -6.06
N LYS A 501 -26.79 -17.67 -6.82
CA LYS A 501 -27.01 -19.12 -7.00
C LYS A 501 -25.91 -19.75 -7.85
N THR A 502 -25.48 -19.04 -8.88
CA THR A 502 -24.42 -19.50 -9.80
C THR A 502 -23.04 -18.93 -9.45
N ASN A 503 -22.96 -18.05 -8.44
CA ASN A 503 -21.73 -17.33 -8.07
C ASN A 503 -21.16 -16.48 -9.22
N SER A 504 -22.04 -15.94 -10.06
CA SER A 504 -21.68 -15.18 -11.25
C SER A 504 -21.81 -13.69 -11.01
N LEU A 505 -20.74 -12.93 -11.29
CA LEU A 505 -20.76 -11.48 -11.33
C LEU A 505 -21.11 -11.05 -12.76
N LEU A 506 -22.18 -10.28 -12.91
CA LEU A 506 -22.75 -9.89 -14.20
C LEU A 506 -22.34 -8.49 -14.64
N SER A 507 -22.30 -7.55 -13.70
CA SER A 507 -21.93 -6.16 -13.97
C SER A 507 -21.34 -5.53 -12.71
N ILE A 508 -20.37 -4.64 -12.88
CA ILE A 508 -19.72 -3.92 -11.79
C ILE A 508 -19.42 -2.49 -12.23
N LYS A 509 -19.59 -1.53 -11.32
CA LYS A 509 -19.16 -0.16 -11.52
C LYS A 509 -18.59 0.41 -10.23
N ARG A 510 -17.42 1.03 -10.33
CA ARG A 510 -16.81 1.78 -9.23
C ARG A 510 -17.15 3.26 -9.34
N LEU A 511 -17.42 3.91 -8.21
CA LEU A 511 -17.68 5.35 -8.15
C LEU A 511 -17.19 5.96 -6.83
N THR A 512 -17.05 7.27 -6.85
CA THR A 512 -16.99 8.11 -5.64
C THR A 512 -18.31 8.86 -5.52
N LEU A 513 -18.86 8.98 -4.31
CA LEU A 513 -20.14 9.64 -4.06
C LEU A 513 -19.93 10.83 -3.13
N GLN A 514 -20.20 12.03 -3.64
CA GLN A 514 -20.32 13.23 -2.83
C GLN A 514 -21.74 13.32 -2.25
N GLN A 515 -22.70 13.92 -2.97
CA GLN A 515 -24.10 14.02 -2.50
C GLN A 515 -25.04 13.07 -3.25
N LYS A 516 -25.07 13.12 -4.59
CA LYS A 516 -25.96 12.31 -5.42
C LYS A 516 -25.20 11.71 -6.60
N ALA A 517 -25.58 10.52 -7.02
CA ALA A 517 -25.09 9.91 -8.25
C ALA A 517 -26.20 9.10 -8.93
N LYS A 518 -26.23 9.18 -10.27
CA LYS A 518 -27.06 8.31 -11.10
C LYS A 518 -26.15 7.48 -11.98
N ILE A 519 -26.23 6.17 -11.85
CA ILE A 519 -25.39 5.24 -12.57
C ILE A 519 -26.24 4.23 -13.33
N LYS A 520 -25.72 3.79 -14.46
CA LYS A 520 -26.31 2.74 -15.28
C LYS A 520 -25.35 1.56 -15.28
N LEU A 521 -25.89 0.38 -14.98
CA LEU A 521 -25.24 -0.91 -15.14
C LEU A 521 -26.02 -1.71 -16.19
N ASP A 522 -25.30 -2.52 -16.94
CA ASP A 522 -25.89 -3.36 -17.97
C ASP A 522 -25.24 -4.74 -18.02
N PHE A 523 -26.02 -5.72 -18.48
CA PHE A 523 -25.60 -7.10 -18.71
C PHE A 523 -26.50 -7.76 -19.77
N VAL A 524 -26.09 -8.92 -20.28
CA VAL A 524 -26.84 -9.67 -21.30
C VAL A 524 -27.88 -10.59 -20.64
N ALA A 525 -29.13 -10.54 -21.12
CA ALA A 525 -30.20 -11.40 -20.64
C ALA A 525 -29.92 -12.89 -20.94
N PRO A 526 -30.09 -13.79 -19.96
CA PRO A 526 -29.87 -15.23 -20.13
C PRO A 526 -30.99 -15.89 -20.94
N SER A 527 -31.04 -17.22 -20.95
CA SER A 527 -32.12 -18.00 -21.57
C SER A 527 -33.51 -17.62 -21.02
N PRO A 528 -34.58 -17.83 -21.79
CA PRO A 528 -35.96 -17.53 -21.37
C PRO A 528 -36.32 -18.14 -20.02
N GLY A 529 -37.10 -17.40 -19.23
CA GLY A 529 -37.54 -17.80 -17.89
C GLY A 529 -37.40 -16.70 -16.85
N ARG A 530 -37.75 -17.05 -15.60
CA ARG A 530 -37.63 -16.16 -14.45
C ARG A 530 -36.25 -16.29 -13.82
N HIS A 531 -35.53 -15.17 -13.73
CA HIS A 531 -34.21 -15.10 -13.13
C HIS A 531 -34.21 -14.16 -11.93
N GLU A 532 -33.47 -14.52 -10.89
CA GLU A 532 -33.34 -13.74 -9.65
C GLU A 532 -31.89 -13.29 -9.50
N TYR A 533 -31.70 -11.99 -9.30
CA TYR A 533 -30.40 -11.37 -9.15
C TYR A 533 -30.35 -10.57 -7.85
N THR A 534 -29.14 -10.18 -7.47
CA THR A 534 -28.89 -9.31 -6.33
C THR A 534 -28.03 -8.13 -6.77
N LEU A 535 -28.50 -6.94 -6.43
CA LEU A 535 -27.76 -5.68 -6.53
C LEU A 535 -27.04 -5.46 -5.19
N TYR A 536 -25.72 -5.31 -5.23
CA TYR A 536 -24.87 -5.02 -4.07
C TYR A 536 -24.36 -3.58 -4.18
N TYR A 537 -24.36 -2.88 -3.06
CA TYR A 537 -23.70 -1.60 -2.87
C TYR A 537 -22.65 -1.76 -1.77
N MET A 538 -21.37 -1.71 -2.12
CA MET A 538 -20.26 -2.08 -1.24
C MET A 538 -19.29 -0.91 -1.04
N SER A 539 -18.91 -0.63 0.19
CA SER A 539 -17.86 0.36 0.50
C SER A 539 -16.45 -0.23 0.34
N ASP A 540 -15.45 0.61 0.15
CA ASP A 540 -14.03 0.23 0.26
C ASP A 540 -13.37 0.64 1.59
N SER A 541 -14.16 1.24 2.50
CA SER A 541 -13.65 1.99 3.64
C SER A 541 -14.35 1.74 4.97
N TYR A 542 -15.68 1.53 4.97
CA TYR A 542 -16.46 1.30 6.20
C TYR A 542 -17.14 -0.07 6.14
N LEU A 543 -17.27 -0.72 7.29
CA LEU A 543 -18.06 -1.95 7.43
C LEU A 543 -19.45 -1.62 7.96
N GLY A 544 -20.47 -2.36 7.52
CA GLY A 544 -21.85 -2.22 8.02
C GLY A 544 -22.73 -1.21 7.26
N CYS A 545 -22.20 -0.61 6.20
CA CYS A 545 -22.95 0.25 5.27
C CYS A 545 -23.26 -0.43 3.93
N ASP A 546 -22.90 -1.71 3.79
CA ASP A 546 -23.15 -2.48 2.57
C ASP A 546 -24.63 -2.82 2.45
N GLN A 547 -25.18 -2.73 1.24
CA GLN A 547 -26.61 -2.95 0.99
C GLN A 547 -26.82 -4.00 -0.10
N GLU A 548 -27.84 -4.84 0.08
CA GLU A 548 -28.21 -5.90 -0.85
C GLU A 548 -29.70 -5.83 -1.21
N TYR A 549 -30.01 -5.77 -2.50
CA TYR A 549 -31.38 -5.74 -3.00
C TYR A 549 -31.61 -6.86 -4.00
N LYS A 550 -32.54 -7.76 -3.66
CA LYS A 550 -32.94 -8.84 -4.56
C LYS A 550 -33.97 -8.34 -5.55
N PHE A 551 -33.79 -8.67 -6.82
CA PHE A 551 -34.76 -8.37 -7.85
C PHE A 551 -34.88 -9.55 -8.82
N SER A 552 -36.01 -9.60 -9.53
CA SER A 552 -36.24 -10.63 -10.54
C SER A 552 -36.60 -9.99 -11.87
N ILE A 553 -36.15 -10.62 -12.94
CA ILE A 553 -36.56 -10.31 -14.31
C ILE A 553 -37.22 -11.52 -14.93
N GLU A 554 -38.13 -11.27 -15.87
CA GLU A 554 -38.75 -12.30 -16.69
C GLU A 554 -38.25 -12.12 -18.11
N VAL A 555 -37.59 -13.16 -18.63
CA VAL A 555 -36.95 -13.13 -19.95
C VAL A 555 -37.82 -13.92 -20.92
N GLY A 556 -38.30 -13.25 -21.96
CA GLY A 556 -39.05 -13.85 -23.07
C GLY A 556 -38.15 -14.51 -24.11
N ASP A 557 -38.78 -15.31 -24.98
CA ASP A 557 -38.13 -15.89 -26.16
C ASP A 557 -37.61 -14.81 -27.10
N PHE A 558 -36.52 -15.11 -27.81
CA PHE A 558 -36.01 -14.25 -28.87
C PHE A 558 -37.05 -14.16 -29.98
N GLN A 559 -37.78 -13.04 -30.06
CA GLN A 559 -38.57 -12.74 -31.25
C GLN A 559 -37.60 -12.26 -32.34
N SER A 560 -37.27 -13.14 -33.29
CA SER A 560 -36.81 -12.67 -34.59
C SER A 560 -37.91 -11.78 -35.15
N GLU A 561 -37.60 -10.54 -35.53
CA GLU A 561 -38.48 -9.74 -36.37
C GLU A 561 -38.68 -10.49 -37.70
N SER A 562 -39.60 -11.45 -37.73
CA SER A 562 -40.23 -11.90 -38.95
C SER A 562 -41.35 -10.90 -39.21
N GLU A 563 -41.13 -10.09 -40.24
CA GLU A 563 -42.10 -9.27 -40.95
C GLU A 563 -43.55 -9.74 -40.72
N SER A 564 -44.32 -8.94 -39.98
CA SER A 564 -45.78 -8.92 -40.08
C SER A 564 -46.20 -7.62 -40.75
N GLU A 565 -45.69 -7.40 -41.97
CA GLU A 565 -46.44 -6.68 -42.99
C GLU A 565 -47.22 -7.72 -43.82
N SER A 566 -48.42 -8.06 -43.36
CA SER A 566 -49.52 -8.57 -44.20
C SER A 566 -50.80 -8.75 -43.38
N GLU A 567 -51.63 -7.72 -43.33
CA GLU A 567 -52.91 -7.64 -44.07
C GLU A 567 -53.54 -6.24 -43.96
#